data_AF-A0A7S7UUS6-F1
#
_entry.id   AF-A0A7S7UUS6-F1
#
_cell.length_a   1.000
_cell.length_b   1.000
_cell.length_c   1.000
_cell.angle_alpha   90.00
_cell.angle_beta   90.00
_cell.angle_gamma   90.00
#
_symmetry.space_group_name_H-M   'P 1'
#
loop_
_entity.id
_entity.type
_entity.pdbx_description
1 polymer ?
#
loop_
_entity_poly.entity_id
_entity_poly.type
_entity_poly.pdbx_seq_one_letter_code
_entity_poly.pdbx_strand_id
1 'polypeptide(L)'
;MVISAAVLNAVLVVIALAWLTSVATYTFRPTLQDIASHLMRGERYDSAALDQIVSRVGSDAGWFCDPKLRRNVLLIRLRLLSNAFEAGDAAAMDLRLPDVTDAAKRLIACSPAESIGWLALYWAETRTLGFGPSAISYLTQSYALAPHEMWVQLFRAPLALRAYNFLPEKLRQQTLDDFVDIVGARQLPTAVVIYQAAPVATRVLLLDKMCSQPEEVRLVFRRFAQDRGLSISHPCFPVSANQRS
;
A
#
# COMPACT_ATOMS: atom_id res chain seq x y z
N MET A 1 -61.93 -22.57 -1.17
CA MET A 1 -60.79 -22.50 -2.12
C MET A 1 -59.67 -23.34 -1.52
N VAL A 2 -59.44 -24.55 -2.04
CA VAL A 2 -58.37 -25.43 -1.53
C VAL A 2 -57.12 -25.12 -2.34
N ILE A 3 -56.14 -24.47 -1.72
CA ILE A 3 -54.82 -24.27 -2.34
C ILE A 3 -54.16 -25.66 -2.40
N SER A 4 -53.82 -26.12 -3.59
CA SER A 4 -53.21 -27.45 -3.77
C SER A 4 -51.80 -27.47 -3.17
N ALA A 5 -51.41 -28.59 -2.57
CA ALA A 5 -50.08 -28.76 -1.97
C ALA A 5 -48.93 -28.47 -2.95
N ALA A 6 -49.17 -28.66 -4.25
CA ALA A 6 -48.22 -28.31 -5.31
C ALA A 6 -47.95 -26.79 -5.41
N VAL A 7 -48.98 -25.95 -5.24
CA VAL A 7 -48.83 -24.49 -5.25
C VAL A 7 -48.06 -24.04 -4.01
N LEU A 8 -48.34 -24.63 -2.85
CA LEU A 8 -47.63 -24.31 -1.61
C LEU A 8 -46.13 -24.68 -1.71
N ASN A 9 -45.81 -25.84 -2.25
CA ASN A 9 -44.42 -26.27 -2.47
C ASN A 9 -43.68 -25.37 -3.47
N ALA A 10 -44.32 -24.97 -4.57
CA ALA A 10 -43.72 -24.07 -5.54
C ALA A 10 -43.38 -22.70 -4.93
N VAL A 11 -44.28 -22.15 -4.10
CA VAL A 11 -44.06 -20.88 -3.40
C VAL A 11 -42.89 -20.99 -2.42
N LEU A 12 -42.80 -22.08 -1.65
CA LEU A 12 -41.68 -22.29 -0.71
C LEU A 12 -40.33 -22.40 -1.41
N VAL A 13 -40.26 -23.06 -2.56
CA VAL A 13 -39.02 -23.16 -3.36
C VAL A 13 -38.59 -21.79 -3.88
N VAL A 14 -39.53 -20.98 -4.39
CA VAL A 14 -39.22 -19.63 -4.87
C VAL A 14 -38.73 -18.73 -3.72
N ILE A 15 -39.37 -18.80 -2.55
CA ILE A 15 -38.93 -18.05 -1.36
C ILE A 15 -37.54 -18.51 -0.90
N ALA A 16 -37.26 -19.82 -0.90
CA ALA A 16 -35.96 -20.35 -0.53
C ALA A 16 -34.86 -19.91 -1.51
N LEU A 17 -35.12 -19.92 -2.82
CA LEU A 17 -34.19 -19.44 -3.84
C LEU A 17 -33.96 -17.92 -3.74
N ALA A 18 -35.01 -17.13 -3.49
CA ALA A 18 -34.89 -15.69 -3.28
C ALA A 18 -34.08 -15.37 -2.01
N TRP A 19 -34.29 -16.12 -0.93
CA TRP A 19 -33.53 -15.96 0.31
C TRP A 19 -32.07 -16.40 0.12
N LEU A 20 -31.80 -17.54 -0.51
CA LEU A 20 -30.44 -18.00 -0.79
C LEU A 20 -29.67 -17.02 -1.67
N THR A 21 -30.30 -16.46 -2.70
CA THR A 21 -29.65 -15.43 -3.54
C THR A 21 -29.40 -14.13 -2.77
N SER A 22 -30.36 -13.69 -1.94
CA SER A 22 -30.17 -12.52 -1.06
C SER A 22 -29.05 -12.72 -0.03
N VAL A 23 -29.01 -13.88 0.63
CA VAL A 23 -27.99 -14.18 1.65
C VAL A 23 -26.63 -14.41 1.01
N ALA A 24 -26.55 -15.16 -0.09
CA ALA A 24 -25.30 -15.37 -0.83
C ALA A 24 -24.70 -14.03 -1.30
N THR A 25 -25.52 -13.12 -1.84
CA THR A 25 -25.01 -11.79 -2.24
C THR A 25 -24.56 -10.93 -1.06
N TYR A 26 -24.96 -11.26 0.18
CA TYR A 26 -24.50 -10.57 1.39
C TYR A 26 -23.25 -11.23 1.99
N THR A 27 -23.21 -12.57 2.06
CA THR A 27 -22.09 -13.32 2.65
C THR A 27 -20.86 -13.38 1.74
N PHE A 28 -21.02 -13.29 0.42
CA PHE A 28 -19.90 -13.30 -0.54
C PHE A 28 -19.42 -11.89 -0.94
N ARG A 29 -19.91 -10.82 -0.31
CA ARG A 29 -19.32 -9.49 -0.50
C ARG A 29 -18.04 -9.39 0.34
N PRO A 30 -16.88 -9.12 -0.27
CA PRO A 30 -15.66 -8.93 0.50
C PRO A 30 -15.86 -7.75 1.46
N THR A 31 -15.50 -7.94 2.72
CA THR A 31 -15.60 -6.87 3.71
C THR A 31 -14.60 -5.77 3.38
N LEU A 32 -14.81 -4.56 3.91
CA LEU A 32 -13.85 -3.47 3.76
C LEU A 32 -12.44 -3.86 4.24
N GLN A 33 -12.39 -4.70 5.28
CA GLN A 33 -11.15 -5.25 5.83
C GLN A 33 -10.50 -6.24 4.87
N ASP A 34 -11.27 -7.11 4.22
CA ASP A 34 -10.75 -8.06 3.23
C ASP A 34 -10.11 -7.30 2.08
N ILE A 35 -10.82 -6.32 1.52
CA ILE A 35 -10.33 -5.49 0.41
C ILE A 35 -9.06 -4.74 0.82
N ALA A 36 -9.06 -4.09 1.99
CA ALA A 36 -7.86 -3.43 2.51
C ALA A 36 -6.69 -4.43 2.64
N SER A 37 -6.94 -5.67 3.08
CA SER A 37 -5.92 -6.71 3.17
C SER A 37 -5.35 -7.14 1.81
N HIS A 38 -6.21 -7.27 0.79
CA HIS A 38 -5.79 -7.58 -0.57
C HIS A 38 -5.01 -6.42 -1.20
N LEU A 39 -5.43 -5.17 -0.94
CA LEU A 39 -4.70 -3.98 -1.36
C LEU A 39 -3.30 -3.89 -0.72
N MET A 40 -3.19 -4.24 0.57
CA MET A 40 -1.89 -4.32 1.24
C MET A 40 -0.97 -5.40 0.65
N ARG A 41 -1.52 -6.43 -0.02
CA ARG A 41 -0.77 -7.44 -0.77
C ARG A 41 -0.40 -7.02 -2.20
N GLY A 42 -0.78 -5.80 -2.62
CA GLY A 42 -0.49 -5.28 -3.95
C GLY A 42 -1.42 -5.82 -5.04
N GLU A 43 -2.56 -6.40 -4.68
CA GLU A 43 -3.55 -6.86 -5.65
C GLU A 43 -4.18 -5.66 -6.38
N ARG A 44 -4.38 -5.81 -7.70
CA ARG A 44 -5.00 -4.77 -8.53
C ARG A 44 -6.51 -4.84 -8.38
N TYR A 45 -7.11 -3.71 -8.03
CA TYR A 45 -8.55 -3.53 -8.00
C TYR A 45 -8.99 -2.48 -9.01
N ASP A 46 -10.16 -2.71 -9.59
CA ASP A 46 -10.83 -1.75 -10.43
C ASP A 46 -11.23 -0.50 -9.63
N SER A 47 -10.92 0.68 -10.17
CA SER A 47 -11.16 1.96 -9.50
C SER A 47 -12.65 2.22 -9.30
N ALA A 48 -13.51 1.85 -10.26
CA ALA A 48 -14.94 2.06 -10.15
C ALA A 48 -15.56 1.19 -9.04
N ALA A 49 -15.09 -0.05 -8.88
CA ALA A 49 -15.49 -0.89 -7.76
C ALA A 49 -15.09 -0.28 -6.40
N LEU A 50 -13.86 0.23 -6.27
CA LEU A 50 -13.39 0.88 -5.04
C LEU A 50 -14.19 2.15 -4.71
N ASP A 51 -14.58 2.94 -5.71
CA ASP A 51 -15.41 4.14 -5.53
C ASP A 51 -16.81 3.81 -5.00
N GLN A 52 -17.43 2.74 -5.49
CA GLN A 52 -18.72 2.27 -4.97
C GLN A 52 -18.62 1.83 -3.51
N ILE A 53 -17.49 1.29 -3.08
CA ILE A 53 -17.27 0.88 -1.69
C ILE A 53 -17.09 2.10 -0.79
N VAL A 54 -16.21 3.03 -1.17
CA VAL A 54 -15.92 4.21 -0.34
C VAL A 54 -17.13 5.14 -0.23
N SER A 55 -17.92 5.29 -1.31
CA SER A 55 -19.14 6.11 -1.27
C SER A 55 -20.19 5.59 -0.27
N ARG A 56 -20.32 4.26 -0.12
CA ARG A 56 -21.23 3.64 0.86
C ARG A 56 -20.73 3.74 2.29
N VAL A 57 -19.43 3.59 2.51
CA VAL A 57 -18.84 3.62 3.86
C VAL A 57 -18.64 5.05 4.35
N GLY A 58 -18.34 5.98 3.45
CA GLY A 58 -18.08 7.39 3.76
C GLY A 58 -19.31 8.13 4.30
N SER A 59 -20.53 7.70 3.94
CA SER A 59 -21.77 8.25 4.48
C SER A 59 -22.11 7.74 5.88
N ASP A 60 -21.67 6.52 6.22
CA ASP A 60 -22.05 5.81 7.46
C ASP A 60 -20.96 5.82 8.54
N ALA A 61 -19.81 6.47 8.28
CA ALA A 61 -18.74 6.68 9.26
C ALA A 61 -19.20 7.67 10.35
N GLY A 62 -20.10 7.18 11.20
CA GLY A 62 -20.91 7.93 12.14
C GLY A 62 -20.15 8.62 13.27
N TRP A 63 -20.95 9.08 14.23
CA TRP A 63 -20.59 9.94 15.36
C TRP A 63 -19.41 9.45 16.21
N PHE A 64 -19.15 8.14 16.26
CA PHE A 64 -18.05 7.54 17.03
C PHE A 64 -16.77 7.40 16.20
N CYS A 65 -15.64 7.70 16.84
CA CYS A 65 -14.32 7.47 16.28
C CYS A 65 -14.00 5.96 16.26
N ASP A 66 -14.06 5.34 15.08
CA ASP A 66 -13.53 4.00 14.81
C ASP A 66 -12.22 4.10 13.99
N PRO A 67 -11.04 3.92 14.62
CA PRO A 67 -9.75 3.97 13.94
C PRO A 67 -9.59 2.92 12.84
N LYS A 68 -10.12 1.70 13.04
CA LYS A 68 -9.96 0.60 12.07
C LYS A 68 -10.74 0.89 10.80
N LEU A 69 -11.99 1.35 10.94
CA LEU A 69 -12.81 1.76 9.82
C LEU A 69 -12.14 2.90 9.04
N ARG A 70 -11.70 3.95 9.75
CA ARG A 70 -11.03 5.12 9.14
C ARG A 70 -9.74 4.74 8.43
N ARG A 71 -8.95 3.82 9.01
CA ARG A 71 -7.74 3.28 8.37
C ARG A 71 -8.06 2.57 7.06
N ASN A 72 -9.07 1.70 7.05
CA ASN A 72 -9.45 0.97 5.85
C ASN A 72 -9.96 1.92 4.75
N VAL A 73 -10.75 2.94 5.12
CA VAL A 73 -11.17 3.99 4.17
C VAL A 73 -9.96 4.73 3.60
N LEU A 74 -9.00 5.11 4.45
CA LEU A 74 -7.77 5.77 4.00
C LEU A 74 -6.98 4.89 3.02
N LEU A 75 -6.80 3.59 3.32
CA LEU A 75 -6.10 2.65 2.45
C LEU A 75 -6.72 2.56 1.05
N ILE A 76 -8.05 2.54 0.97
CA ILE A 76 -8.73 2.50 -0.32
C ILE A 76 -8.56 3.81 -1.09
N ARG A 77 -8.69 4.96 -0.40
CA ARG A 77 -8.44 6.28 -1.01
C ARG A 77 -7.00 6.41 -1.51
N LEU A 78 -6.03 5.90 -0.76
CA LEU A 78 -4.63 5.84 -1.18
C LEU A 78 -4.43 4.96 -2.42
N ARG A 79 -5.10 3.81 -2.50
CA ARG A 79 -5.04 2.97 -3.70
C ARG A 79 -5.64 3.67 -4.91
N LEU A 80 -6.79 4.30 -4.74
CA LEU A 80 -7.45 5.06 -5.81
C LEU A 80 -6.54 6.18 -6.34
N LEU A 81 -5.88 6.93 -5.46
CA LEU A 81 -4.87 7.92 -5.83
C LEU A 81 -3.65 7.27 -6.53
N SER A 82 -3.19 6.11 -6.05
CA SER A 82 -2.11 5.34 -6.70
C SER A 82 -2.48 4.92 -8.12
N ASN A 83 -3.71 4.42 -8.32
CA ASN A 83 -4.21 4.03 -9.64
C ASN A 83 -4.23 5.22 -10.61
N ALA A 84 -4.71 6.39 -10.16
CA ALA A 84 -4.71 7.61 -10.97
C ALA A 84 -3.27 8.04 -11.35
N PHE A 85 -2.33 7.92 -10.41
CA PHE A 85 -0.91 8.19 -10.65
C PHE A 85 -0.29 7.21 -11.65
N GLU A 86 -0.53 5.91 -11.48
CA GLU A 86 -0.05 4.85 -12.39
C GLU A 86 -0.63 5.02 -13.82
N ALA A 87 -1.86 5.53 -13.94
CA ALA A 87 -2.51 5.81 -15.21
C ALA A 87 -2.11 7.16 -15.84
N GLY A 88 -1.44 8.04 -15.10
CA GLY A 88 -1.13 9.40 -15.55
C GLY A 88 -2.37 10.30 -15.70
N ASP A 89 -3.45 10.00 -14.98
CA ASP A 89 -4.71 10.76 -15.03
C ASP A 89 -4.67 11.92 -14.04
N ALA A 90 -4.21 13.08 -14.51
CA ALA A 90 -4.09 14.29 -13.70
C ALA A 90 -5.44 14.75 -13.11
N ALA A 91 -6.54 14.64 -13.87
CA ALA A 91 -7.86 15.06 -13.40
C ALA A 91 -8.36 14.17 -12.26
N ALA A 92 -8.16 12.85 -12.38
CA ALA A 92 -8.46 11.94 -11.28
C ALA A 92 -7.55 12.19 -10.07
N MET A 93 -6.27 12.49 -10.27
CA MET A 93 -5.37 12.83 -9.16
C MET A 93 -5.84 14.06 -8.39
N ASP A 94 -6.18 15.15 -9.09
CA ASP A 94 -6.67 16.39 -8.48
C ASP A 94 -7.96 16.18 -7.68
N LEU A 95 -8.83 15.28 -8.16
CA LEU A 95 -10.05 14.90 -7.46
C LEU A 95 -9.78 14.08 -6.18
N ARG A 96 -8.82 13.13 -6.22
CA ARG A 96 -8.58 12.18 -5.12
C ARG A 96 -7.65 12.71 -4.03
N LEU A 97 -6.81 13.68 -4.35
CA LEU A 97 -5.81 14.19 -3.40
C LEU A 97 -6.45 14.81 -2.14
N PRO A 98 -7.47 15.69 -2.24
CA PRO A 98 -8.17 16.22 -1.07
C PRO A 98 -8.84 15.12 -0.23
N ASP A 99 -9.39 14.09 -0.89
CA ASP A 99 -10.01 12.95 -0.23
C ASP A 99 -9.02 12.17 0.65
N VAL A 100 -7.80 11.94 0.16
CA VAL A 100 -6.74 11.30 0.94
C VAL A 100 -6.34 12.19 2.11
N THR A 101 -6.14 13.49 1.88
CA THR A 101 -5.77 14.45 2.93
C THR A 101 -6.80 14.49 4.06
N ASP A 102 -8.09 14.58 3.73
CA ASP A 102 -9.16 14.64 4.72
C ASP A 102 -9.34 13.33 5.48
N ALA A 103 -9.26 12.19 4.78
CA ALA A 103 -9.31 10.88 5.43
C ALA A 103 -8.13 10.68 6.39
N ALA A 104 -6.93 11.11 6.00
CA ALA A 104 -5.73 11.05 6.83
C ALA A 104 -5.85 11.93 8.08
N LYS A 105 -6.31 13.19 7.93
CA LYS A 105 -6.57 14.09 9.06
C LYS A 105 -7.61 13.51 10.02
N ARG A 106 -8.71 12.95 9.50
CA ARG A 106 -9.74 12.30 10.32
C ARG A 106 -9.23 11.04 11.02
N LEU A 107 -8.37 10.26 10.38
CA LEU A 107 -7.73 9.10 11.01
C LEU A 107 -6.82 9.54 12.16
N ILE A 108 -5.95 10.53 11.93
CA ILE A 108 -5.03 11.03 12.96
C ILE A 108 -5.80 11.68 14.12
N ALA A 109 -6.86 12.45 13.84
CA ALA A 109 -7.70 13.02 14.89
C ALA A 109 -8.39 11.95 15.75
N CYS A 110 -8.67 10.79 15.17
CA CYS A 110 -9.30 9.65 15.84
C CYS A 110 -8.26 8.76 16.56
N SER A 111 -7.11 8.54 15.95
CA SER A 111 -5.99 7.75 16.50
C SER A 111 -4.67 8.36 16.05
N PRO A 112 -4.05 9.25 16.86
CA PRO A 112 -2.81 9.92 16.51
C PRO A 112 -1.63 8.97 16.31
N ALA A 113 -1.71 7.74 16.83
CA ALA A 113 -0.69 6.71 16.69
C ALA A 113 -0.75 5.95 15.35
N GLU A 114 -1.74 6.20 14.49
CA GLU A 114 -1.85 5.54 13.18
C GLU A 114 -0.82 6.10 12.18
N SER A 115 0.30 5.39 12.03
CA SER A 115 1.44 5.77 11.18
C SER A 115 1.08 6.02 9.70
N ILE A 116 0.09 5.29 9.18
CA ILE A 116 -0.37 5.41 7.79
C ILE A 116 -1.09 6.72 7.53
N GLY A 117 -1.76 7.29 8.55
CA GLY A 117 -2.33 8.63 8.46
C GLY A 117 -1.24 9.66 8.19
N TRP A 118 -0.15 9.58 8.95
CA TRP A 118 1.00 10.47 8.78
C TRP A 118 1.70 10.25 7.42
N LEU A 119 1.84 9.00 6.97
CA LEU A 119 2.39 8.70 5.66
C LEU A 119 1.54 9.25 4.52
N ALA A 120 0.21 9.17 4.65
CA ALA A 120 -0.73 9.73 3.68
C ALA A 120 -0.63 11.26 3.60
N LEU A 121 -0.47 11.95 4.73
CA LEU A 121 -0.23 13.40 4.74
C LEU A 121 1.10 13.76 4.09
N TYR A 122 2.17 13.00 4.36
CA TYR A 122 3.45 13.20 3.67
C TYR A 122 3.29 13.07 2.16
N TRP A 123 2.62 12.03 1.68
CA TRP A 123 2.41 11.83 0.25
C TRP A 123 1.54 12.95 -0.35
N ALA A 124 0.47 13.37 0.32
CA ALA A 124 -0.37 14.46 -0.17
C ALA A 124 0.36 15.81 -0.21
N GLU A 125 1.11 16.14 0.84
CA GLU A 125 1.90 17.37 0.95
C GLU A 125 2.95 17.46 -0.17
N THR A 126 3.71 16.39 -0.39
CA THR A 126 4.76 16.35 -1.43
C THR A 126 4.23 16.53 -2.84
N ARG A 127 2.93 16.28 -3.08
CA ARG A 127 2.28 16.46 -4.38
C ARG A 127 1.62 17.81 -4.56
N THR A 128 1.14 18.41 -3.48
CA THR A 128 0.45 19.72 -3.52
C THR A 128 1.41 20.89 -3.40
N LEU A 129 2.29 20.84 -2.40
CA LEU A 129 3.17 21.95 -2.02
C LEU A 129 4.65 21.64 -2.29
N GLY A 130 4.94 20.40 -2.69
CA GLY A 130 6.30 19.92 -2.89
C GLY A 130 6.95 19.45 -1.60
N PHE A 131 8.25 19.14 -1.67
CA PHE A 131 8.99 18.66 -0.52
C PHE A 131 9.44 19.82 0.38
N GLY A 132 9.06 19.81 1.65
CA GLY A 132 9.37 20.87 2.62
C GLY A 132 9.23 20.45 4.08
N PRO A 133 9.33 21.39 5.05
CA PRO A 133 9.33 21.08 6.48
C PRO A 133 8.10 20.30 6.97
N SER A 134 6.91 20.62 6.48
CA SER A 134 5.67 19.90 6.81
C SER A 134 5.73 18.44 6.34
N ALA A 135 6.16 18.21 5.10
CA ALA A 135 6.34 16.86 4.56
C ALA A 135 7.34 16.05 5.40
N ILE A 136 8.48 16.64 5.76
CA ILE A 136 9.47 16.02 6.64
C ILE A 136 8.87 15.68 8.00
N SER A 137 8.07 16.58 8.58
CA SER A 137 7.39 16.34 9.86
C SER A 137 6.44 15.14 9.78
N TYR A 138 5.60 15.07 8.74
CA TYR A 138 4.69 13.95 8.53
C TYR A 138 5.43 12.62 8.33
N LEU A 139 6.50 12.60 7.52
CA LEU A 139 7.31 11.40 7.34
C LEU A 139 7.98 10.98 8.66
N THR A 140 8.46 11.94 9.45
CA THR A 140 9.06 11.69 10.77
C THR A 140 8.07 11.01 11.71
N GLN A 141 6.82 11.47 11.76
CA GLN A 141 5.78 10.86 12.59
C GLN A 141 5.44 9.45 12.12
N SER A 142 5.39 9.21 10.81
CA SER A 142 5.20 7.86 10.27
C SER A 142 6.30 6.90 10.74
N TYR A 143 7.56 7.31 10.67
CA TYR A 143 8.69 6.52 11.16
C TYR A 143 8.69 6.32 12.68
N ALA A 144 8.28 7.32 13.45
CA ALA A 144 8.25 7.23 14.91
C ALA A 144 7.21 6.23 15.42
N LEU A 145 6.05 6.16 14.77
CA LEU A 145 4.91 5.36 15.21
C LEU A 145 4.94 3.92 14.70
N ALA A 146 5.54 3.69 13.53
CA ALA A 146 5.65 2.37 12.93
C ALA A 146 7.00 2.17 12.26
N PRO A 147 8.10 2.08 13.03
CA PRO A 147 9.44 1.98 12.48
C PRO A 147 9.64 0.68 11.67
N HIS A 148 9.10 -0.46 12.14
CA HIS A 148 9.31 -1.79 11.56
C HIS A 148 8.00 -2.49 11.12
N GLU A 149 6.94 -1.72 10.88
CA GLU A 149 5.66 -2.29 10.45
C GLU A 149 5.67 -2.57 8.94
N MET A 150 5.96 -3.82 8.57
CA MET A 150 6.23 -4.24 7.19
C MET A 150 5.30 -3.64 6.14
N TRP A 151 3.99 -3.69 6.33
CA TRP A 151 3.07 -3.19 5.31
C TRP A 151 3.18 -1.67 5.14
N VAL A 152 3.43 -0.90 6.21
CA VAL A 152 3.69 0.55 6.13
C VAL A 152 5.01 0.80 5.41
N GLN A 153 6.05 0.01 5.72
CA GLN A 153 7.36 0.12 5.08
C GLN A 153 7.27 -0.10 3.57
N LEU A 154 6.45 -1.05 3.10
CA LEU A 154 6.25 -1.31 1.68
C LEU A 154 5.69 -0.09 0.91
N PHE A 155 4.85 0.73 1.56
CA PHE A 155 4.37 2.01 0.99
C PHE A 155 5.36 3.16 1.21
N ARG A 156 5.99 3.21 2.38
CA ARG A 156 6.86 4.32 2.81
C ARG A 156 8.19 4.33 2.09
N ALA A 157 8.88 3.19 2.00
CA ALA A 157 10.20 3.06 1.41
C ALA A 157 10.32 3.67 0.00
N PRO A 158 9.44 3.35 -0.98
CA PRO A 158 9.55 3.94 -2.31
C PRO A 158 9.30 5.45 -2.32
N LEU A 159 8.48 5.99 -1.41
CA LEU A 159 8.25 7.44 -1.31
C LEU A 159 9.45 8.15 -0.68
N ALA A 160 9.94 7.64 0.45
CA ALA A 160 11.08 8.18 1.17
C ALA A 160 12.37 8.13 0.34
N LEU A 161 12.62 7.02 -0.38
CA LEU A 161 13.80 6.88 -1.23
C LEU A 161 13.84 7.88 -2.39
N ARG A 162 12.70 8.24 -2.98
CA ARG A 162 12.67 9.28 -4.02
C ARG A 162 13.09 10.64 -3.48
N ALA A 163 12.82 10.91 -2.21
CA ALA A 163 13.21 12.15 -1.53
C ALA A 163 14.55 12.04 -0.78
N TYR A 164 15.28 10.93 -0.90
CA TYR A 164 16.38 10.56 -0.01
C TYR A 164 17.41 11.67 0.23
N ASN A 165 17.84 12.35 -0.84
CA ASN A 165 18.87 13.40 -0.76
C ASN A 165 18.41 14.66 -0.02
N PHE A 166 17.11 14.84 0.18
CA PHE A 166 16.53 15.96 0.90
C PHE A 166 16.12 15.58 2.34
N LEU A 167 16.27 14.31 2.71
CA LEU A 167 15.93 13.83 4.05
C LEU A 167 17.02 14.22 5.07
N PRO A 168 16.62 14.64 6.29
CA PRO A 168 17.53 14.70 7.43
C PRO A 168 18.25 13.37 7.65
N GLU A 169 19.46 13.40 8.22
CA GLU A 169 20.32 12.22 8.42
C GLU A 169 19.56 11.06 9.09
N LYS A 170 18.81 11.35 10.16
CA LYS A 170 18.01 10.33 10.86
C LYS A 170 17.00 9.63 9.93
N LEU A 171 16.27 10.40 9.13
CA LEU A 171 15.30 9.83 8.18
C LEU A 171 15.98 9.09 7.04
N ARG A 172 17.17 9.52 6.59
CA ARG A 172 17.97 8.77 5.62
C ARG A 172 18.35 7.40 6.16
N GLN A 173 18.80 7.31 7.41
CA GLN A 173 19.12 6.03 8.02
C GLN A 173 17.88 5.13 8.12
N GLN A 174 16.77 5.65 8.63
CA GLN A 174 15.51 4.89 8.73
C GLN A 174 14.96 4.45 7.36
N THR A 175 15.19 5.24 6.31
CA THR A 175 14.81 4.88 4.94
C THR A 175 15.65 3.71 4.40
N LEU A 176 16.94 3.65 4.74
CA LEU A 176 17.76 2.48 4.43
C LEU A 176 17.35 1.26 5.25
N ASP A 177 16.95 1.47 6.51
CA ASP A 177 16.50 0.39 7.40
C ASP A 177 15.20 -0.24 6.90
N ASP A 178 14.24 0.56 6.38
CA ASP A 178 13.04 0.02 5.71
C ASP A 178 13.40 -0.95 4.58
N PHE A 179 14.41 -0.59 3.75
CA PHE A 179 14.86 -1.47 2.67
C PHE A 179 15.47 -2.78 3.21
N VAL A 180 16.28 -2.69 4.27
CA VAL A 180 16.86 -3.86 4.93
C VAL A 180 15.79 -4.78 5.49
N ASP A 181 14.78 -4.23 6.15
CA ASP A 181 13.67 -5.00 6.73
C ASP A 181 12.88 -5.72 5.63
N ILE A 182 12.57 -5.03 4.52
CA ILE A 182 11.84 -5.59 3.37
C ILE A 182 12.64 -6.76 2.75
N VAL A 183 13.96 -6.62 2.61
CA VAL A 183 14.83 -7.70 2.13
C VAL A 183 14.87 -8.86 3.13
N GLY A 184 15.01 -8.56 4.43
CA GLY A 184 15.04 -9.55 5.51
C GLY A 184 13.75 -10.37 5.57
N ALA A 185 12.60 -9.75 5.31
CA ALA A 185 11.29 -10.38 5.19
C ALA A 185 11.06 -11.10 3.84
N ARG A 186 12.12 -11.26 3.04
CA ARG A 186 12.12 -12.00 1.76
C ARG A 186 11.18 -11.43 0.69
N GLN A 187 10.83 -10.15 0.78
CA GLN A 187 10.05 -9.44 -0.23
C GLN A 187 10.93 -8.97 -1.39
N LEU A 188 11.74 -9.88 -1.96
CA LEU A 188 12.79 -9.55 -2.92
C LEU A 188 12.29 -8.93 -4.23
N PRO A 189 11.17 -9.38 -4.84
CA PRO A 189 10.62 -8.70 -6.01
C PRO A 189 10.30 -7.22 -5.72
N THR A 190 9.69 -6.95 -4.57
CA THR A 190 9.35 -5.59 -4.14
C THR A 190 10.59 -4.78 -3.80
N ALA A 191 11.57 -5.37 -3.12
CA ALA A 191 12.84 -4.72 -2.83
C ALA A 191 13.56 -4.27 -4.12
N VAL A 192 13.52 -5.07 -5.19
CA VAL A 192 14.09 -4.67 -6.49
C VAL A 192 13.33 -3.50 -7.11
N VAL A 193 11.99 -3.46 -7.02
CA VAL A 193 11.20 -2.30 -7.48
C VAL A 193 11.57 -1.04 -6.70
N ILE A 194 11.74 -1.16 -5.39
CA ILE A 194 12.16 -0.06 -4.51
C ILE A 194 13.57 0.42 -4.87
N TYR A 195 14.52 -0.51 -5.06
CA TYR A 195 15.87 -0.22 -5.53
C TYR A 195 15.86 0.51 -6.88
N GLN A 196 15.05 0.05 -7.83
CA GLN A 196 14.90 0.68 -9.13
C GLN A 196 14.36 2.10 -9.03
N ALA A 197 13.43 2.36 -8.09
CA ALA A 197 12.85 3.69 -7.90
C ALA A 197 13.78 4.68 -7.18
N ALA A 198 14.83 4.20 -6.50
CA ALA A 198 15.76 5.05 -5.76
C ALA A 198 16.68 5.85 -6.70
N PRO A 199 17.12 7.07 -6.30
CA PRO A 199 18.16 7.82 -6.99
C PRO A 199 19.44 7.01 -7.19
N VAL A 200 20.14 7.23 -8.29
CA VAL A 200 21.34 6.44 -8.66
C VAL A 200 22.39 6.42 -7.55
N ALA A 201 22.66 7.56 -6.91
CA ALA A 201 23.60 7.63 -5.79
C ALA A 201 23.12 6.81 -4.57
N THR A 202 21.80 6.85 -4.28
CA THR A 202 21.19 6.08 -3.18
C THR A 202 21.21 4.58 -3.46
N ARG A 203 21.13 4.14 -4.71
CA ARG A 203 21.21 2.73 -5.09
C ARG A 203 22.51 2.06 -4.61
N VAL A 204 23.64 2.79 -4.63
CA VAL A 204 24.92 2.26 -4.11
C VAL A 204 24.80 1.98 -2.61
N LEU A 205 24.25 2.92 -1.84
CA LEU A 205 24.04 2.76 -0.40
C LEU A 205 23.10 1.59 -0.07
N LEU A 206 22.08 1.36 -0.90
CA LEU A 206 21.20 0.20 -0.75
C LEU A 206 21.95 -1.12 -0.99
N LEU A 207 22.84 -1.16 -1.98
CA LEU A 207 23.68 -2.33 -2.25
C LEU A 207 24.72 -2.56 -1.15
N ASP A 208 25.26 -1.50 -0.54
CA ASP A 208 26.11 -1.63 0.66
C ASP A 208 25.36 -2.31 1.80
N LYS A 209 24.10 -1.94 2.03
CA LYS A 209 23.25 -2.59 3.05
C LYS A 209 22.95 -4.06 2.73
N MET A 210 22.97 -4.46 1.45
CA MET A 210 22.81 -5.87 1.07
C MET A 210 24.02 -6.73 1.45
N CYS A 211 25.19 -6.15 1.71
CA CYS A 211 26.40 -6.92 1.97
C CYS A 211 26.35 -7.72 3.29
N SER A 212 25.49 -7.33 4.24
CA SER A 212 25.22 -8.09 5.47
C SER A 212 24.24 -9.25 5.26
N GLN A 213 23.57 -9.32 4.10
CA GLN A 213 22.59 -10.36 3.80
C GLN A 213 23.27 -11.66 3.34
N PRO A 214 22.69 -12.84 3.63
CA PRO A 214 23.21 -14.12 3.15
C PRO A 214 23.37 -14.12 1.62
N GLU A 215 24.39 -14.84 1.13
CA GLU A 215 24.73 -14.88 -0.29
C GLU A 215 23.55 -15.29 -1.18
N GLU A 216 22.78 -16.29 -0.73
CA GLU A 216 21.56 -16.73 -1.41
C GLU A 216 20.58 -15.57 -1.64
N VAL A 217 20.37 -14.71 -0.64
CA VAL A 217 19.47 -13.54 -0.74
C VAL A 217 19.97 -12.57 -1.78
N ARG A 218 21.27 -12.29 -1.78
CA ARG A 218 21.92 -11.39 -2.75
C ARG A 218 21.81 -11.94 -4.18
N LEU A 219 21.99 -13.25 -4.37
CA LEU A 219 21.86 -13.90 -5.67
C LEU A 219 20.42 -13.85 -6.20
N VAL A 220 19.43 -14.13 -5.35
CA VAL A 220 18.01 -14.04 -5.74
C VAL A 220 17.61 -12.60 -6.03
N PHE A 221 18.03 -11.64 -5.21
CA PHE A 221 17.81 -10.21 -5.46
C PHE A 221 18.39 -9.79 -6.82
N ARG A 222 19.63 -10.20 -7.13
CA ARG A 222 20.24 -9.93 -8.43
C ARG A 222 19.43 -10.52 -9.58
N ARG A 223 18.95 -11.74 -9.44
CA ARG A 223 18.13 -12.38 -10.49
C ARG A 223 16.87 -11.56 -10.77
N PHE A 224 16.14 -11.18 -9.72
CA PHE A 224 14.97 -10.29 -9.88
C PHE A 224 15.34 -8.93 -10.50
N ALA A 225 16.51 -8.38 -10.20
CA ALA A 225 16.99 -7.15 -10.82
C ALA A 225 17.27 -7.34 -12.33
N GLN A 226 17.94 -8.44 -12.70
CA GLN A 226 18.23 -8.81 -14.08
C GLN A 226 16.97 -9.04 -14.91
N ASP A 227 15.96 -9.71 -14.34
CA ASP A 227 14.65 -9.92 -14.98
C ASP A 227 13.93 -8.59 -15.28
N ARG A 228 14.32 -7.50 -14.62
CA ARG A 228 13.84 -6.12 -14.86
C ARG A 228 14.80 -5.27 -15.68
N GLY A 229 15.82 -5.88 -16.29
CA GLY A 229 16.81 -5.19 -17.12
C GLY A 229 17.85 -4.38 -16.32
N LEU A 230 17.99 -4.62 -15.02
CA LEU A 230 18.99 -3.94 -14.18
C LEU A 230 20.26 -4.79 -14.07
N SER A 231 21.42 -4.15 -14.25
CA SER A 231 22.72 -4.75 -13.96
C SER A 231 23.22 -4.31 -12.59
N ILE A 232 23.53 -5.28 -11.72
CA ILE A 232 24.13 -5.01 -10.40
C ILE A 232 25.62 -5.32 -10.47
N SER A 233 26.42 -4.24 -10.50
CA SER A 233 27.87 -4.31 -10.28
C SER A 233 28.17 -3.75 -8.89
N HIS A 234 28.49 -4.64 -7.94
CA HIS A 234 28.82 -4.26 -6.57
C HIS A 234 29.73 -5.34 -5.95
N PRO A 235 30.76 -4.98 -5.16
CA PRO A 235 31.74 -5.94 -4.62
C PRO A 235 31.11 -7.08 -3.83
N CYS A 236 30.03 -6.80 -3.12
CA CYS A 236 29.33 -7.82 -2.34
C CYS A 236 28.29 -8.61 -3.14
N PHE A 237 28.28 -8.59 -4.47
CA PHE A 237 27.50 -9.54 -5.24
C PHE A 237 28.47 -10.39 -6.07
N PRO A 238 28.61 -11.70 -5.78
CA PRO A 238 29.62 -12.54 -6.44
C PRO A 238 29.30 -12.68 -7.93
N VAL A 239 30.29 -12.63 -8.82
CA VAL A 239 30.05 -12.86 -10.27
C VAL A 239 29.53 -14.29 -10.46
N SER A 240 28.40 -14.46 -11.15
CA SER A 240 27.85 -15.79 -11.40
C SER A 240 28.87 -16.65 -12.15
N ALA A 241 29.10 -17.89 -11.69
CA ALA A 241 30.12 -18.79 -12.24
C ALA A 241 29.99 -19.03 -13.77
N ASN A 242 28.79 -18.87 -14.34
CA ASN A 242 28.51 -18.95 -15.78
C ASN A 242 29.00 -17.74 -16.62
N GLN A 243 29.70 -16.78 -16.04
CA GLN A 243 30.30 -15.64 -16.76
C GLN A 243 31.85 -15.66 -16.77
N ARG A 244 32.47 -16.80 -16.39
CA ARG A 244 33.93 -17.03 -16.50
C ARG A 244 34.31 -17.96 -17.66
N SER A 245 33.58 -17.91 -18.77
CA SER A 245 33.91 -18.61 -20.01
C SER A 245 34.21 -17.61 -21.11
#